data_AF-A0A521IMZ1-F1
#
_entry.id   AF-A0A521IMZ1-F1
#
_cell.length_a   1.000
_cell.length_b   1.000
_cell.length_c   1.000
_cell.angle_alpha   90.00
_cell.angle_beta   90.00
_cell.angle_gamma   90.00
#
_symmetry.space_group_name_H-M   'P 1'
#
loop_
_entity.id
_entity.type
_entity.pdbx_description
1 polymer ?
#
loop_
_entity_poly.entity_id
_entity_poly.type
_entity_poly.pdbx_seq_one_letter_code
_entity_poly.pdbx_strand_id
1 'polypeptide(L)'
;MKKLLKLLTAGLMIGAVAFGVSQLKKQDSVRVEASPLTKRVWMKNSITEYWDKDGAATAIHYWGGSQGTTYPGVLVRWDNNNQKCYYDLPNDVTHYMFTRVSGDGKEYWGAETNDLSYDDSVGKYYDLSGPIAWDGAKTPGSLVSFAPVTTEVVADFAATIDTATE
;
A
#
# COMPACT_ATOMS: atom_id res chain seq x y z
N MET A 1 80.36 -14.86 43.86
CA MET A 1 79.47 -14.42 44.96
C MET A 1 78.29 -13.68 44.33
N LYS A 2 77.19 -14.36 43.96
CA LYS A 2 75.95 -14.56 44.73
C LYS A 2 75.40 -13.28 45.37
N LYS A 3 74.39 -12.65 44.74
CA LYS A 3 73.22 -11.98 45.38
C LYS A 3 72.06 -12.03 44.35
N LEU A 4 71.13 -12.96 44.47
CA LEU A 4 69.86 -12.86 45.21
C LEU A 4 68.93 -11.77 44.65
N LEU A 5 68.09 -12.16 43.68
CA LEU A 5 66.81 -11.49 43.47
C LEU A 5 65.71 -12.42 44.02
N LYS A 6 65.15 -12.01 45.15
CA LYS A 6 63.89 -12.52 45.71
C LYS A 6 62.75 -11.78 45.02
N LEU A 7 61.66 -12.46 44.71
CA LEU A 7 60.25 -12.03 44.76
C LEU A 7 59.47 -13.05 43.90
N LEU A 8 58.71 -13.97 44.54
CA LEU A 8 57.24 -13.89 44.65
C LEU A 8 56.58 -14.10 43.25
N THR A 9 55.70 -15.07 42.99
CA THR A 9 54.84 -15.84 43.88
C THR A 9 54.33 -17.08 43.13
N ALA A 10 54.08 -18.14 43.89
CA ALA A 10 53.27 -19.29 43.51
C ALA A 10 51.85 -18.88 43.08
N GLY A 11 51.18 -19.69 42.25
CA GLY A 11 49.71 -19.73 42.30
C GLY A 11 48.98 -20.20 41.04
N LEU A 12 48.72 -21.52 41.00
CA LEU A 12 47.60 -22.20 40.30
C LEU A 12 47.35 -21.87 38.81
N MET A 13 47.87 -22.76 37.96
CA MET A 13 47.08 -23.26 36.85
C MET A 13 45.94 -24.11 37.43
N ILE A 14 44.69 -23.77 37.10
CA ILE A 14 43.51 -24.64 36.92
C ILE A 14 42.36 -23.72 36.48
N GLY A 15 41.67 -24.08 35.39
CA GLY A 15 40.39 -23.47 35.06
C GLY A 15 40.08 -23.40 33.58
N ALA A 16 40.19 -24.53 32.86
CA ALA A 16 39.47 -24.68 31.61
C ALA A 16 37.97 -24.57 31.90
N VAL A 17 37.36 -23.46 31.51
CA VAL A 17 35.90 -23.35 31.40
C VAL A 17 35.62 -22.92 29.97
N ALA A 18 35.21 -23.90 29.17
CA ALA A 18 34.70 -23.71 27.83
C ALA A 18 33.48 -22.79 27.89
N PHE A 19 33.62 -21.56 27.43
CA PHE A 19 32.49 -20.66 27.21
C PHE A 19 31.94 -20.87 25.80
N GLY A 20 30.62 -21.00 25.76
CA GLY A 20 29.80 -21.48 24.65
C GLY A 20 30.12 -20.86 23.30
N VAL A 21 30.28 -21.75 22.33
CA VAL A 21 30.08 -21.44 20.92
C VAL A 21 28.60 -21.13 20.73
N SER A 22 28.22 -19.86 20.86
CA SER A 22 26.95 -19.40 20.30
C SER A 22 27.05 -19.60 18.79
N GLN A 23 26.39 -20.66 18.29
CA GLN A 23 26.10 -20.80 16.88
C GLN A 23 25.28 -19.56 16.48
N LEU A 24 25.95 -18.56 15.89
CA LEU A 24 25.31 -17.55 15.07
C LEU A 24 24.58 -18.32 13.98
N LYS A 25 23.29 -18.56 14.18
CA LYS A 25 22.40 -18.98 13.10
C LYS A 25 22.55 -17.91 12.04
N LYS A 26 23.20 -18.27 10.93
CA LYS A 26 23.21 -17.48 9.71
C LYS A 26 21.74 -17.32 9.34
N GLN A 27 21.17 -16.17 9.67
CA GLN A 27 19.81 -15.83 9.29
C GLN A 27 19.87 -15.67 7.77
N ASP A 28 19.32 -16.64 7.06
CA ASP A 28 19.22 -16.55 5.61
C ASP A 28 18.55 -15.21 5.28
N SER A 29 19.21 -14.43 4.44
CA SER A 29 18.68 -13.14 4.01
C SER A 29 17.31 -13.41 3.38
N VAL A 30 16.25 -12.92 4.01
CA VAL A 30 14.92 -12.93 3.43
C VAL A 30 14.97 -12.02 2.21
N ARG A 31 15.08 -12.61 1.02
CA ARG A 31 14.92 -11.87 -0.23
C ARG A 31 13.43 -11.63 -0.40
N VAL A 32 13.04 -10.37 -0.21
CA VAL A 32 11.73 -9.88 -0.58
C VAL A 32 11.92 -9.14 -1.90
N GLU A 33 11.25 -9.61 -2.95
CA GLU A 33 11.14 -8.84 -4.19
C GLU A 33 10.40 -7.54 -3.86
N ALA A 34 10.96 -6.39 -4.28
CA ALA A 34 10.27 -5.13 -4.10
C ALA A 34 8.94 -5.17 -4.87
N SER A 35 7.84 -4.81 -4.20
CA SER A 35 6.56 -4.61 -4.87
C SER A 35 6.75 -3.65 -6.05
N PRO A 36 6.10 -3.88 -7.20
CA PRO A 36 6.09 -2.90 -8.28
C PRO A 36 5.71 -1.53 -7.76
N LEU A 37 6.33 -0.47 -8.29
CA LEU A 37 5.91 0.89 -7.98
C LEU A 37 4.44 1.05 -8.37
N THR A 38 3.60 1.36 -7.40
CA THR A 38 2.18 1.62 -7.59
C THR A 38 1.81 2.98 -7.04
N LYS A 39 0.75 3.54 -7.61
CA LYS A 39 0.18 4.82 -7.22
C LYS A 39 -1.27 4.61 -6.77
N ARG A 40 -1.59 5.03 -5.53
CA ARG A 40 -2.93 4.84 -4.97
C ARG A 40 -3.89 5.95 -5.41
N VAL A 41 -5.08 5.55 -5.88
CA VAL A 41 -6.21 6.44 -6.16
C VAL A 41 -7.42 6.09 -5.30
N TRP A 42 -8.30 7.07 -5.08
CA TRP A 42 -9.37 6.98 -4.09
C TRP A 42 -10.69 7.50 -4.62
N MET A 43 -11.79 6.88 -4.19
CA MET A 43 -13.14 7.38 -4.40
C MET A 43 -13.97 7.26 -3.14
N LYS A 44 -14.76 8.30 -2.89
CA LYS A 44 -15.87 8.29 -1.94
C LYS A 44 -17.18 8.24 -2.74
N ASN A 45 -18.02 7.28 -2.39
CA ASN A 45 -19.39 7.24 -2.88
C ASN A 45 -20.28 8.03 -1.92
N SER A 46 -20.76 9.22 -2.31
CA SER A 46 -21.69 10.02 -1.50
C SER A 46 -23.16 9.80 -1.89
N ILE A 47 -23.44 8.96 -2.90
CA ILE A 47 -24.79 8.57 -3.35
C ILE A 47 -25.03 7.06 -3.13
N THR A 48 -24.65 6.54 -1.97
CA THR A 48 -24.66 5.10 -1.64
C THR A 48 -26.02 4.43 -1.83
N GLU A 49 -27.12 5.14 -1.54
CA GLU A 49 -28.50 4.67 -1.73
C GLU A 49 -28.84 4.31 -3.18
N TYR A 50 -28.06 4.83 -4.14
CA TYR A 50 -28.19 4.52 -5.55
C TYR A 50 -27.04 3.63 -6.03
N TRP A 51 -25.79 4.03 -5.77
CA TRP A 51 -24.63 3.39 -6.40
C TRP A 51 -24.31 2.02 -5.79
N ASP A 52 -24.45 1.85 -4.48
CA ASP A 52 -24.20 0.57 -3.79
C ASP A 52 -25.47 -0.31 -3.70
N LYS A 53 -26.58 0.16 -4.30
CA LYS A 53 -27.86 -0.54 -4.27
C LYS A 53 -27.80 -1.87 -5.01
N ASP A 54 -28.70 -2.79 -4.66
CA ASP A 54 -28.97 -4.05 -5.36
C ASP A 54 -27.77 -5.01 -5.37
N GLY A 55 -26.87 -4.87 -4.40
CA GLY A 55 -25.66 -5.70 -4.30
C GLY A 55 -24.57 -5.30 -5.32
N ALA A 56 -24.56 -4.05 -5.76
CA ALA A 56 -23.54 -3.52 -6.64
C ALA A 56 -22.16 -3.53 -5.97
N ALA A 57 -21.12 -3.63 -6.78
CA ALA A 57 -19.75 -3.34 -6.39
C ALA A 57 -19.19 -2.20 -7.24
N THR A 58 -18.02 -1.70 -6.82
CA THR A 58 -17.23 -0.75 -7.59
C THR A 58 -16.02 -1.47 -8.19
N ALA A 59 -15.79 -1.24 -9.47
CA ALA A 59 -14.56 -1.58 -10.15
C ALA A 59 -13.84 -0.32 -10.63
N ILE A 60 -12.58 -0.48 -11.03
CA ILE A 60 -11.76 0.55 -11.65
C ILE A 60 -11.24 0.04 -12.99
N HIS A 61 -11.53 0.80 -14.04
CA HIS A 61 -10.93 0.64 -15.35
C HIS A 61 -9.81 1.66 -15.53
N TYR A 62 -8.67 1.26 -16.10
CA TYR A 62 -7.50 2.13 -16.25
C TYR A 62 -6.71 1.84 -17.53
N TRP A 63 -6.06 2.89 -18.07
CA TRP A 63 -5.33 2.86 -19.34
C TRP A 63 -4.27 3.98 -19.43
N GLY A 64 -3.55 4.01 -20.56
CA GLY A 64 -2.57 5.06 -20.87
C GLY A 64 -1.13 4.77 -20.43
N GLY A 65 -0.88 3.60 -19.83
CA GLY A 65 0.46 3.07 -19.54
C GLY A 65 0.79 1.80 -20.34
N SER A 66 1.85 1.10 -19.94
CA SER A 66 2.21 -0.24 -20.46
C SER A 66 1.21 -1.33 -20.04
N GLN A 67 0.43 -1.07 -18.99
CA GLN A 67 -0.62 -1.94 -18.50
C GLN A 67 -1.97 -1.22 -18.53
N GLY A 68 -3.02 -2.00 -18.69
CA GLY A 68 -4.40 -1.55 -18.68
C GLY A 68 -5.32 -2.72 -18.38
N THR A 69 -6.57 -2.41 -18.06
CA THR A 69 -7.60 -3.43 -17.83
C THR A 69 -8.52 -3.56 -19.04
N THR A 70 -9.17 -4.72 -19.18
CA THR A 70 -10.36 -4.81 -20.03
C THR A 70 -11.54 -4.21 -19.27
N TYR A 71 -12.37 -3.42 -19.94
CA TYR A 71 -13.60 -2.86 -19.36
C TYR A 71 -14.54 -3.98 -18.86
N PRO A 72 -15.23 -3.84 -17.70
CA PRO A 72 -15.34 -2.66 -16.82
C PRO A 72 -14.20 -2.50 -15.81
N GLY A 73 -13.14 -3.28 -15.93
CA GLY A 73 -11.97 -3.17 -15.06
C GLY A 73 -11.93 -4.23 -13.97
N VAL A 74 -11.39 -3.85 -12.82
CA VAL A 74 -11.12 -4.75 -11.69
C VAL A 74 -11.68 -4.20 -10.39
N LEU A 75 -12.10 -5.08 -9.47
CA LEU A 75 -12.71 -4.65 -8.20
C LEU A 75 -11.75 -3.80 -7.37
N VAL A 76 -12.30 -2.72 -6.80
CA VAL A 76 -11.58 -1.86 -5.85
C VAL A 76 -11.59 -2.46 -4.45
N ARG A 77 -10.72 -1.94 -3.58
CA ARG A 77 -10.65 -2.31 -2.17
C ARG A 77 -11.35 -1.26 -1.32
N TRP A 78 -11.90 -1.65 -0.18
CA TRP A 78 -12.40 -0.73 0.83
C TRP A 78 -11.34 -0.48 1.91
N ASP A 79 -11.16 0.78 2.30
CA ASP A 79 -10.29 1.20 3.41
C ASP A 79 -11.16 1.66 4.59
N ASN A 80 -11.09 0.90 5.69
CA ASN A 80 -11.87 1.18 6.90
C ASN A 80 -11.39 2.43 7.66
N ASN A 81 -10.13 2.83 7.55
CA ASN A 81 -9.61 4.00 8.27
C ASN A 81 -10.02 5.29 7.54
N ASN A 82 -10.03 5.25 6.21
CA ASN A 82 -10.34 6.39 5.35
C ASN A 82 -11.82 6.46 4.95
N GLN A 83 -12.58 5.38 5.15
CA GLN A 83 -13.98 5.21 4.76
C GLN A 83 -14.19 5.52 3.27
N LYS A 84 -13.31 4.98 2.44
CA LYS A 84 -13.26 5.19 0.98
C LYS A 84 -12.83 3.91 0.30
N CYS A 85 -13.21 3.77 -0.97
CA CYS A 85 -12.62 2.75 -1.81
C CYS A 85 -11.33 3.25 -2.46
N TYR A 86 -10.42 2.32 -2.76
CA TYR A 86 -9.12 2.62 -3.35
C TYR A 86 -8.62 1.52 -4.26
N TYR A 87 -7.66 1.88 -5.10
CA TYR A 87 -6.87 0.93 -5.88
C TYR A 87 -5.45 1.44 -6.06
N ASP A 88 -4.49 0.50 -6.12
CA ASP A 88 -3.09 0.76 -6.39
C ASP A 88 -2.82 0.53 -7.88
N LEU A 89 -2.78 1.62 -8.65
CA LEU A 89 -2.54 1.60 -10.10
C LEU A 89 -1.05 1.37 -10.40
N PRO A 90 -0.72 0.71 -11.53
CA PRO A 90 0.64 0.72 -12.06
C PRO A 90 1.17 2.15 -12.24
N ASN A 91 2.47 2.36 -11.99
CA ASN A 91 3.06 3.70 -11.89
C ASN A 91 2.97 4.56 -13.17
N ASP A 92 2.82 3.92 -14.32
CA ASP A 92 2.80 4.53 -15.65
C ASP A 92 1.39 4.73 -16.23
N VAL A 93 0.34 4.35 -15.51
CA VAL A 93 -1.04 4.64 -15.87
C VAL A 93 -1.29 6.15 -15.81
N THR A 94 -1.97 6.68 -16.83
CA THR A 94 -2.32 8.11 -16.91
C THR A 94 -3.79 8.38 -16.67
N HIS A 95 -4.67 7.41 -16.97
CA HIS A 95 -6.12 7.58 -16.88
C HIS A 95 -6.82 6.40 -16.22
N TYR A 96 -7.93 6.70 -15.57
CA TYR A 96 -8.80 5.71 -14.96
C TYR A 96 -10.23 6.23 -14.80
N MET A 97 -11.16 5.32 -14.52
CA MET A 97 -12.53 5.62 -14.11
C MET A 97 -13.02 4.56 -13.13
N PHE A 98 -13.96 4.93 -12.28
CA PHE A 98 -14.68 3.96 -11.46
C PHE A 98 -15.98 3.56 -12.15
N THR A 99 -16.30 2.28 -12.12
CA THR A 99 -17.47 1.70 -12.77
C THR A 99 -18.34 0.99 -11.75
N ARG A 100 -19.65 1.15 -11.86
CA ARG A 100 -20.62 0.35 -11.12
C ARG A 100 -20.78 -1.00 -11.81
N VAL A 101 -20.58 -2.07 -11.07
CA VAL A 101 -20.57 -3.45 -11.58
C VAL A 101 -21.41 -4.37 -10.70
N SER A 102 -21.67 -5.58 -11.20
CA SER A 102 -22.22 -6.67 -10.39
C SER A 102 -21.39 -6.93 -9.14
N GLY A 103 -22.01 -7.47 -8.08
CA GLY A 103 -21.31 -7.77 -6.82
C GLY A 103 -20.09 -8.69 -6.96
N ASP A 104 -20.04 -9.52 -8.01
CA ASP A 104 -18.88 -10.36 -8.34
C ASP A 104 -17.89 -9.71 -9.33
N GLY A 105 -18.16 -8.47 -9.76
CA GLY A 105 -17.32 -7.65 -10.61
C GLY A 105 -17.30 -8.03 -12.09
N LYS A 106 -18.15 -8.96 -12.53
CA LYS A 106 -18.11 -9.49 -13.91
C LYS A 106 -18.89 -8.67 -14.92
N GLU A 107 -19.95 -8.01 -14.50
CA GLU A 107 -20.89 -7.33 -15.39
C GLU A 107 -20.90 -5.83 -15.12
N TYR A 108 -20.83 -5.05 -16.19
CA TYR A 108 -21.07 -3.62 -16.12
C TYR A 108 -22.56 -3.35 -15.90
N TRP A 109 -22.88 -2.48 -14.95
CA TRP A 109 -24.26 -2.15 -14.60
C TRP A 109 -24.71 -0.78 -15.10
N GLY A 110 -24.03 -0.19 -16.09
CA GLY A 110 -24.56 0.97 -16.83
C GLY A 110 -24.14 2.33 -16.29
N ALA A 111 -23.32 2.42 -15.25
CA ALA A 111 -22.86 3.69 -14.68
C ALA A 111 -21.36 3.73 -14.40
N GLU A 112 -20.73 4.86 -14.72
CA GLU A 112 -19.29 5.09 -14.54
C GLU A 112 -19.00 6.56 -14.20
N THR A 113 -17.82 6.85 -13.67
CA THR A 113 -17.37 8.23 -13.43
C THR A 113 -16.89 8.90 -14.71
N ASN A 114 -16.57 10.19 -14.62
CA ASN A 114 -15.76 10.83 -15.65
C ASN A 114 -14.40 10.16 -15.84
N ASP A 115 -13.75 10.43 -16.98
CA ASP A 115 -12.35 10.04 -17.18
C ASP A 115 -11.50 10.87 -16.23
N LEU A 116 -10.81 10.19 -15.31
CA LEU A 116 -9.94 10.81 -14.32
C LEU A 116 -8.49 10.69 -14.77
N SER A 117 -7.77 11.80 -14.67
CA SER A 117 -6.31 11.80 -14.80
C SER A 117 -5.67 11.45 -13.46
N TYR A 118 -4.61 10.64 -13.50
CA TYR A 118 -3.83 10.35 -12.30
C TYR A 118 -3.25 11.63 -11.68
N ASP A 119 -2.62 12.48 -12.50
CA ASP A 119 -1.91 13.67 -12.01
C ASP A 119 -2.84 14.64 -11.27
N ASP A 120 -4.08 14.76 -11.74
CA ASP A 120 -5.09 15.59 -11.09
C ASP A 120 -5.53 15.04 -9.73
N SER A 121 -5.40 13.73 -9.53
CA SER A 121 -5.93 12.97 -8.40
C SER A 121 -4.94 12.80 -7.25
N VAL A 122 -3.68 13.20 -7.43
CA VAL A 122 -2.67 13.15 -6.37
C VAL A 122 -3.10 14.00 -5.16
N GLY A 123 -3.15 13.37 -3.98
CA GLY A 123 -3.60 14.02 -2.74
C GLY A 123 -5.11 14.31 -2.69
N LYS A 124 -5.90 13.68 -3.57
CA LYS A 124 -7.35 13.89 -3.68
C LYS A 124 -8.10 12.56 -3.74
N TYR A 125 -9.35 12.57 -3.31
CA TYR A 125 -10.31 11.51 -3.62
C TYR A 125 -11.35 12.04 -4.58
N TYR A 126 -11.89 11.18 -5.44
CA TYR A 126 -13.05 11.51 -6.25
C TYR A 126 -14.32 11.35 -5.40
N ASP A 127 -15.08 12.43 -5.21
CA ASP A 127 -16.37 12.42 -4.52
C ASP A 127 -17.52 12.28 -5.51
N LEU A 128 -18.08 11.07 -5.58
CA LEU A 128 -19.25 10.77 -6.39
C LEU A 128 -20.48 11.37 -5.71
N SER A 129 -20.96 12.50 -6.23
CA SER A 129 -21.95 13.36 -5.56
C SER A 129 -23.19 13.68 -6.40
N GLY A 130 -23.16 13.40 -7.71
CA GLY A 130 -24.31 13.57 -8.59
C GLY A 130 -25.17 12.30 -8.73
N PRO A 131 -26.36 12.39 -9.34
CA PRO A 131 -27.23 11.24 -9.60
C PRO A 131 -26.56 10.24 -10.55
N ILE A 132 -26.94 8.95 -10.46
CA ILE A 132 -26.46 7.93 -11.42
C ILE A 132 -26.82 8.34 -12.84
N ALA A 133 -25.80 8.36 -13.71
CA ALA A 133 -25.97 8.47 -15.14
C ALA A 133 -25.90 7.06 -15.76
N TRP A 134 -26.97 6.65 -16.45
CA TRP A 134 -27.10 5.32 -17.05
C TRP A 134 -26.70 5.31 -18.54
N ASP A 135 -26.63 4.11 -19.12
CA ASP A 135 -26.43 3.88 -20.56
C ASP A 135 -25.14 4.49 -21.12
N GLY A 136 -24.05 4.41 -20.34
CA GLY A 136 -22.73 4.93 -20.72
C GLY A 136 -22.57 6.43 -20.52
N ALA A 137 -23.57 7.11 -19.94
CA ALA A 137 -23.39 8.46 -19.46
C ALA A 137 -22.54 8.47 -18.17
N LYS A 138 -21.83 9.57 -17.94
CA LYS A 138 -20.88 9.71 -16.83
C LYS A 138 -21.56 10.31 -15.62
N THR A 139 -21.47 9.61 -14.50
CA THR A 139 -22.01 10.03 -13.19
C THR A 139 -21.17 11.19 -12.66
N PRO A 140 -21.79 12.33 -12.26
CA PRO A 140 -21.04 13.50 -11.83
C PRO A 140 -20.33 13.32 -10.48
N GLY A 141 -19.23 14.05 -10.33
CA GLY A 141 -18.44 14.11 -9.11
C GLY A 141 -17.27 15.07 -9.27
N SER A 142 -16.47 15.23 -8.21
CA SER A 142 -15.33 16.16 -8.20
C SER A 142 -14.16 15.61 -7.38
N LEU A 143 -12.95 16.09 -7.67
CA LEU A 143 -11.78 15.76 -6.87
C LEU A 143 -11.70 16.67 -5.64
N VAL A 144 -11.59 16.07 -4.47
CA VAL A 144 -11.55 16.76 -3.18
C VAL A 144 -10.24 16.43 -2.47
N SER A 145 -9.51 17.47 -2.04
CA SER A 145 -8.26 17.31 -1.28
C SER A 145 -8.47 16.51 0.00
N PHE A 146 -7.54 15.61 0.30
CA PHE A 146 -7.53 14.86 1.54
C PHE A 146 -6.13 14.34 1.89
N ALA A 147 -5.90 14.12 3.18
CA ALA A 147 -4.74 13.42 3.70
C ALA A 147 -5.19 12.03 4.17
N PRO A 148 -4.74 10.93 3.54
CA PRO A 148 -5.13 9.59 3.96
C PRO A 148 -4.55 9.28 5.34
N VAL A 149 -5.37 8.67 6.19
CA VAL A 149 -4.92 8.04 7.44
C VAL A 149 -4.11 6.82 7.06
N THR A 150 -2.83 6.81 7.40
CA THR A 150 -1.97 5.65 7.23
C THR A 150 -2.21 4.67 8.37
N THR A 151 -2.11 3.37 8.08
CA THR A 151 -2.12 2.33 9.11
C THR A 151 -0.87 2.47 9.99
N GLU A 152 -0.98 2.22 11.29
CA GLU A 152 0.15 2.27 12.26
C GLU A 152 1.40 1.54 11.74
N VAL A 153 1.24 0.36 11.12
CA VAL A 153 2.35 -0.44 10.56
C VAL A 153 3.18 0.32 9.52
N VAL A 154 2.57 1.18 8.70
CA VAL A 154 3.28 1.99 7.70
C VAL A 154 4.00 3.16 8.37
N ALA A 155 3.40 3.75 9.41
CA ALA A 155 4.04 4.79 10.21
C ALA A 155 5.27 4.24 10.95
N ASP A 156 5.15 3.04 11.52
CA ASP A 156 6.24 2.36 12.22
C ASP A 156 7.37 1.97 11.27
N PHE A 157 7.05 1.44 10.08
CA PHE A 157 8.08 1.15 9.07
C PHE A 157 8.83 2.42 8.65
N ALA A 158 8.13 3.51 8.36
CA ALA A 158 8.76 4.78 8.03
C ALA A 158 9.67 5.30 9.16
N ALA A 159 9.26 5.11 10.43
CA ALA A 159 10.06 5.47 11.60
C ALA A 159 11.31 4.57 11.79
N THR A 160 11.33 3.36 11.23
CA THR A 160 12.52 2.48 11.26
C THR A 160 13.54 2.78 10.16
N ILE A 161 13.25 3.69 9.22
CA ILE A 161 14.21 4.14 8.21
C ILE A 161 15.10 5.21 8.84
N ASP A 162 16.32 4.82 9.22
CA ASP A 162 17.34 5.76 9.69
C ASP A 162 17.95 6.53 8.50
N THR A 163 17.49 7.77 8.30
CA THR A 163 18.05 8.69 7.31
C THR A 163 19.18 9.55 7.86
N ALA A 164 19.58 9.38 9.13
CA ALA A 164 20.60 10.20 9.76
C ALA A 164 22.04 9.88 9.29
N THR A 165 22.19 8.97 8.32
CA THR A 165 23.48 8.56 7.76
C THR A 165 23.64 8.87 6.27
N GLU A 166 22.76 9.67 5.67
CA GLU A 166 22.99 10.31 4.35
C GLU A 166 23.50 11.75 4.49
#